data_AF-A0A7K7RAP9-F1
#
_entry.id   AF-A0A7K7RAP9-F1
#
_cell.length_a   1.000
_cell.length_b   1.000
_cell.length_c   1.000
_cell.angle_alpha   90.00
_cell.angle_beta   90.00
_cell.angle_gamma   90.00
#
_symmetry.space_group_name_H-M   'P 1'
#
loop_
_entity.id
_entity.type
_entity.pdbx_description
1 polymer ?
#
loop_
_entity_poly.entity_id
_entity_poly.type
_entity_poly.pdbx_seq_one_letter_code
_entity_poly.pdbx_strand_id
1 'polypeptide(L)'
;WMSCPATRALLDIYSQCLAAMVGSCPDACVDALLDTSVQHSPHFDWVVAHVGSSFPGTIISRVLSCGLKDFCAHGGGGAGGEAAAAPGAAGDKRVPKIASVVGILGHLASRHAGSIKQELLRMFHESLGSSREHHKATVPFLLQLALMSPALLATVSPELVDSLKPPVLNQLHQHFSSVPREELEGVVGVVVHLLCHTSAGALRTLRFLLATAAPASVITAPGPALHEGVREACERLLQLLLLHLQKLVHGRGSGSLAECPARPVPFLDALRPHVRELCLDALRLERKRCLWQHQLLALLAVHSAPHGAAEALFFLLALARTPEELALAPQLHAGLRAVLPDPLPAAVAAAVAQIHAGRLPEPQLAQLLRNLALLLQQQQQQQQRDGGVGDGGEAGEPALGAALARHLPDLAQLLLHPRAEAVCPEAAGAELAWPPEELARATVERDLRILRRFRQHPLLFPLLRLVAGGHPALCYCSVLLRGLLASLVAHWDACRASSTVASPWHLRASCALVALLAEGSLLPPVLGNMHELFPELAPFEVHLLLLSVWGYLRENSPLPQKFTFQPELGVFRRDFGRDGDVGKHLAVLHSVLHRNIHRLGLLAGRF
;
A
#
# COMPACT_ATOMS: atom_id res chain seq x y z
N TRP A 1 12.81 -28.30 37.90
CA TRP A 1 13.88 -27.97 38.86
C TRP A 1 13.36 -27.20 40.05
N MET A 2 12.75 -26.01 39.87
CA MET A 2 12.19 -25.23 41.00
C MET A 2 11.02 -25.90 41.75
N SER A 3 10.46 -27.00 41.23
CA SER A 3 9.49 -27.86 41.92
C SER A 3 10.11 -28.71 43.04
N CYS A 4 11.43 -28.93 43.04
CA CYS A 4 12.14 -29.68 44.07
C CYS A 4 12.50 -28.77 45.27
N PRO A 5 12.04 -29.08 46.50
CA PRO A 5 12.33 -28.27 47.69
C PRO A 5 13.82 -28.18 48.01
N ALA A 6 14.57 -29.28 47.84
CA ALA A 6 16.01 -29.32 48.11
C ALA A 6 16.80 -28.41 47.16
N THR A 7 16.48 -28.43 45.87
CA THR A 7 17.12 -27.54 44.88
C THR A 7 16.79 -26.07 45.17
N ARG A 8 15.55 -25.76 45.57
CA ARG A 8 15.16 -24.41 45.95
C ARG A 8 15.95 -23.92 47.17
N ALA A 9 16.01 -24.73 48.24
CA ALA A 9 16.76 -24.38 49.44
C ALA A 9 18.25 -24.13 49.15
N LEU A 10 18.88 -24.96 48.31
CA LEU A 10 20.27 -24.75 47.88
C LEU A 10 20.45 -23.44 47.11
N LEU A 11 19.55 -23.12 46.20
CA LEU A 11 19.59 -21.87 45.43
C LEU A 11 19.34 -20.64 46.31
N ASP A 12 18.46 -20.74 47.29
CA ASP A 12 18.17 -19.66 48.24
C ASP A 12 19.40 -19.38 49.13
N ILE A 13 20.04 -20.43 49.67
CA ILE A 13 21.30 -20.30 50.42
C ILE A 13 22.37 -19.67 49.52
N TYR A 14 22.50 -20.14 48.28
CA TYR A 14 23.47 -19.61 47.34
C TYR A 14 23.24 -18.13 47.02
N SER A 15 21.98 -17.71 46.82
CA SER A 15 21.62 -16.31 46.62
C SER A 15 21.96 -15.43 47.83
N GLN A 16 21.79 -15.94 49.06
CA GLN A 16 22.17 -15.23 50.29
C GLN A 16 23.68 -15.11 50.44
N CYS A 17 24.43 -16.17 50.13
CA CYS A 17 25.90 -16.12 50.09
C CYS A 17 26.39 -15.10 49.07
N LEU A 18 25.79 -15.06 47.88
CA LEU A 18 26.13 -14.05 46.87
C LEU A 18 25.82 -12.65 47.37
N ALA A 19 24.67 -12.43 48.00
CA ALA A 19 24.29 -11.14 48.58
C ALA A 19 25.36 -10.60 49.55
N ALA A 20 25.91 -11.48 50.39
CA ALA A 20 26.96 -11.13 51.35
C ALA A 20 28.31 -10.85 50.69
N MET A 21 28.65 -11.55 49.60
CA MET A 21 29.94 -11.41 48.89
C MET A 21 29.95 -10.31 47.82
N VAL A 22 28.78 -9.93 47.28
CA VAL A 22 28.64 -8.89 46.25
C VAL A 22 29.06 -7.50 46.79
N GLY A 23 29.10 -7.30 48.11
CA GLY A 23 29.63 -6.09 48.73
C GLY A 23 31.16 -6.02 48.83
N SER A 24 31.87 -7.16 48.77
CA SER A 24 33.32 -7.24 49.05
C SER A 24 34.16 -7.60 47.82
N CYS A 25 33.86 -8.68 47.12
CA CYS A 25 34.66 -9.19 45.98
C CYS A 25 33.78 -9.70 44.85
N PRO A 26 33.15 -8.78 44.11
CA PRO A 26 31.91 -9.14 43.43
C PRO A 26 32.17 -9.57 41.97
N ASP A 27 33.36 -9.26 41.43
CA ASP A 27 33.84 -9.74 40.12
C ASP A 27 34.25 -11.22 40.17
N ALA A 28 35.02 -11.63 41.18
CA ALA A 28 35.46 -13.02 41.34
C ALA A 28 34.29 -14.01 41.50
N CYS A 29 33.21 -13.59 42.18
CA CYS A 29 32.01 -14.40 42.35
C CYS A 29 31.27 -14.64 41.02
N VAL A 30 31.17 -13.60 40.19
CA VAL A 30 30.49 -13.70 38.89
C VAL A 30 31.36 -14.41 37.86
N ASP A 31 32.67 -14.23 37.90
CA ASP A 31 33.62 -14.97 37.06
C ASP A 31 33.56 -16.48 37.33
N ALA A 32 33.55 -16.91 38.60
CA ALA A 32 33.41 -18.32 38.96
C ALA A 32 32.07 -18.91 38.50
N LEU A 33 30.98 -18.14 38.63
CA LEU A 33 29.65 -18.52 38.13
C LEU A 33 29.63 -18.68 36.61
N LEU A 34 30.21 -17.71 35.89
CA LEU A 34 30.31 -17.75 34.44
C LEU A 34 31.20 -18.89 33.95
N ASP A 35 32.34 -19.13 34.59
CA ASP A 35 33.23 -20.24 34.24
C ASP A 35 32.53 -21.59 34.42
N THR A 36 31.75 -21.74 35.50
CA THR A 36 30.91 -22.93 35.72
C THR A 36 29.80 -23.03 34.67
N SER A 37 29.18 -21.91 34.31
CA SER A 37 28.16 -21.84 33.25
C SER A 37 28.73 -22.21 31.88
N VAL A 38 29.96 -21.81 31.56
CA VAL A 38 30.61 -22.14 30.28
C VAL A 38 30.86 -23.64 30.15
N GLN A 39 31.21 -24.30 31.24
CA GLN A 39 31.42 -25.76 31.27
C GLN A 39 30.13 -26.57 31.18
N HIS A 40 29.00 -26.00 31.65
CA HIS A 40 27.73 -26.71 31.80
C HIS A 40 26.56 -26.06 31.04
N SER A 41 26.82 -25.12 30.12
CA SER A 41 25.81 -24.51 29.25
C SER A 41 25.25 -25.58 28.30
N PRO A 42 23.93 -25.58 27.99
CA PRO A 42 22.91 -24.60 28.38
C PRO A 42 22.22 -24.91 29.73
N HIS A 43 22.57 -26.02 30.38
CA HIS A 43 21.81 -26.56 31.53
C HIS A 43 22.02 -25.80 32.83
N PHE A 44 23.11 -25.04 32.97
CA PHE A 44 23.40 -24.23 34.16
C PHE A 44 23.02 -22.74 33.99
N ASP A 45 22.78 -22.27 32.75
CA ASP A 45 22.53 -20.86 32.46
C ASP A 45 21.27 -20.34 33.17
N TRP A 46 20.24 -21.18 33.34
CA TRP A 46 19.03 -20.84 34.09
C TRP A 46 19.29 -20.68 35.60
N VAL A 47 20.28 -21.37 36.16
CA VAL A 47 20.67 -21.25 37.58
C VAL A 47 21.30 -19.88 37.81
N VAL A 48 22.24 -19.50 36.94
CA VAL A 48 22.87 -18.17 36.99
C VAL A 48 21.82 -17.07 36.78
N ALA A 49 20.87 -17.25 35.86
CA ALA A 49 19.77 -16.32 35.67
C ALA A 49 18.81 -16.27 36.88
N HIS A 50 18.56 -17.39 37.55
CA HIS A 50 17.71 -17.44 38.74
C HIS A 50 18.35 -16.67 39.90
N VAL A 51 19.62 -16.93 40.17
CA VAL A 51 20.41 -16.19 41.18
C VAL A 51 20.54 -14.72 40.79
N GLY A 52 20.72 -14.45 39.49
CA GLY A 52 20.80 -13.09 38.94
C GLY A 52 19.50 -12.30 39.02
N SER A 53 18.35 -12.97 39.17
CA SER A 53 17.07 -12.28 39.36
C SER A 53 16.99 -11.55 40.71
N SER A 54 17.76 -11.99 41.72
CA SER A 54 17.87 -11.31 43.01
C SER A 54 18.72 -10.03 42.94
N PHE A 55 19.65 -9.95 41.98
CA PHE A 55 20.60 -8.83 41.82
C PHE A 55 20.77 -8.44 40.33
N PRO A 56 19.70 -8.03 39.63
CA PRO A 56 19.70 -7.93 38.18
C PRO A 56 20.72 -6.92 37.65
N GLY A 57 20.81 -5.72 38.24
CA GLY A 57 21.76 -4.69 37.78
C GLY A 57 23.23 -5.15 37.87
N THR A 58 23.60 -5.78 38.97
CA THR A 58 24.97 -6.23 39.23
C THR A 58 25.36 -7.42 38.35
N ILE A 59 24.46 -8.41 38.21
CA ILE A 59 24.72 -9.60 37.40
C ILE A 59 24.75 -9.23 35.92
N ILE A 60 23.76 -8.47 35.41
CA ILE A 60 23.71 -8.09 33.99
C ILE A 60 24.96 -7.31 33.59
N SER A 61 25.35 -6.30 34.37
CA SER A 61 26.52 -5.46 34.09
C SER A 61 27.82 -6.27 34.04
N ARG A 62 27.99 -7.21 34.99
CA ARG A 62 29.19 -8.04 35.04
C ARG A 62 29.21 -9.13 33.99
N VAL A 63 28.10 -9.81 33.75
CA VAL A 63 28.00 -10.83 32.70
C VAL A 63 28.34 -10.22 31.34
N LEU A 64 27.87 -9.02 31.05
CA LEU A 64 28.22 -8.28 29.84
C LEU A 64 29.69 -7.84 29.82
N SER A 65 30.21 -7.32 30.93
CA SER A 65 31.61 -6.89 31.04
C SER A 65 32.60 -8.05 30.89
N CYS A 66 32.31 -9.20 31.50
CA CYS A 66 33.11 -10.42 31.38
C CYS A 66 33.01 -11.00 29.96
N GLY A 67 31.82 -10.99 29.36
CA GLY A 67 31.62 -11.37 27.96
C GLY A 67 32.39 -10.48 26.98
N LEU A 68 32.40 -9.16 27.20
CA LEU A 68 33.14 -8.20 26.37
C LEU A 68 34.66 -8.40 26.50
N LYS A 69 35.18 -8.59 27.73
CA LYS A 69 36.61 -8.87 27.95
C LYS A 69 37.05 -10.15 27.23
N ASP A 70 36.23 -11.20 27.30
CA ASP A 70 36.48 -12.47 26.61
C ASP A 70 36.44 -12.29 25.08
N PHE A 71 35.45 -11.55 24.56
CA PHE A 71 35.34 -11.24 23.13
C PHE A 71 36.54 -10.44 22.61
N CYS A 72 37.06 -9.49 23.39
CA CYS A 72 38.29 -8.76 23.06
C CYS A 72 39.51 -9.68 23.03
N ALA A 73 39.64 -10.61 23.99
CA ALA A 73 40.79 -11.50 24.11
C ALA A 73 40.90 -12.53 22.97
N HIS A 74 39.77 -12.92 22.38
CA HIS A 74 39.72 -13.94 21.31
C HIS A 74 39.81 -13.37 19.89
N GLY A 75 39.98 -12.05 19.73
CA GLY A 75 39.88 -11.37 18.44
C GLY A 75 38.43 -11.35 17.97
N GLY A 76 37.86 -10.14 17.82
CA GLY A 76 36.46 -9.97 17.42
C GLY A 76 36.13 -10.84 16.21
N GLY A 77 35.15 -11.73 16.36
CA GLY A 77 34.90 -12.84 15.44
C GLY A 77 34.80 -12.44 13.97
N GLY A 78 35.93 -12.53 13.27
CA GLY A 78 36.00 -12.63 11.82
C GLY A 78 35.74 -14.07 11.43
N ALA A 79 34.60 -14.32 10.79
CA ALA A 79 34.37 -15.57 10.08
C ALA A 79 35.29 -15.61 8.85
N GLY A 80 36.40 -16.33 8.95
CA GLY A 80 37.29 -16.67 7.84
C GLY A 80 38.67 -16.02 7.92
N GLY A 81 39.67 -16.78 8.38
CA GLY A 81 41.06 -16.34 8.40
C GLY A 81 41.89 -17.18 9.36
N GLU A 82 42.31 -18.36 8.92
CA GLU A 82 43.44 -19.05 9.52
C GLU A 82 44.68 -18.12 9.45
N ALA A 83 45.52 -18.22 10.49
CA ALA A 83 46.90 -17.71 10.57
C ALA A 83 47.12 -16.22 10.93
N ALA A 84 47.31 -15.98 12.24
CA ALA A 84 48.45 -15.24 12.76
C ALA A 84 48.66 -15.54 14.26
N ALA A 85 48.85 -16.82 14.61
CA ALA A 85 49.35 -17.17 15.94
C ALA A 85 50.87 -16.95 15.97
N ALA A 86 51.32 -15.96 16.73
CA ALA A 86 52.71 -15.89 17.18
C ALA A 86 53.03 -17.15 18.02
N PRO A 87 54.13 -17.86 17.76
CA PRO A 87 54.43 -19.10 18.48
C PRO A 87 55.06 -18.74 19.83
N GLY A 88 54.33 -18.90 20.93
CA GLY A 88 54.93 -18.63 22.25
C GLY A 88 54.08 -18.66 23.51
N ALA A 89 52.84 -19.13 23.51
CA ALA A 89 52.10 -19.32 24.76
C ALA A 89 51.22 -20.58 24.71
N ALA A 90 51.63 -21.61 25.44
CA ALA A 90 50.77 -22.72 25.79
C ALA A 90 49.71 -22.24 26.80
N GLY A 91 48.43 -22.49 26.54
CA GLY A 91 47.36 -22.25 27.51
C GLY A 91 45.95 -22.24 26.92
N ASP A 92 45.26 -23.37 27.06
CA ASP A 92 43.82 -23.62 26.93
C ASP A 92 43.06 -23.17 25.68
N LYS A 93 42.47 -24.16 24.99
CA LYS A 93 41.29 -24.00 24.13
C LYS A 93 40.08 -23.57 24.99
N ARG A 94 40.05 -22.33 25.50
CA ARG A 94 38.90 -21.81 26.22
C ARG A 94 37.71 -21.67 25.26
N VAL A 95 36.59 -22.29 25.63
CA VAL A 95 35.33 -22.16 24.89
C VAL A 95 34.85 -20.71 25.01
N PRO A 96 34.48 -20.04 23.90
CA PRO A 96 34.07 -18.64 23.95
C PRO A 96 32.84 -18.45 24.85
N LYS A 97 32.92 -17.52 25.80
CA LYS A 97 31.90 -17.34 26.86
C LYS A 97 30.58 -16.76 26.35
N ILE A 98 30.55 -16.28 25.11
CA ILE A 98 29.42 -15.55 24.52
C ILE A 98 28.12 -16.36 24.46
N ALA A 99 28.19 -17.68 24.24
CA ALA A 99 27.00 -18.54 24.22
C ALA A 99 26.31 -18.61 25.58
N SER A 100 27.11 -18.74 26.65
CA SER A 100 26.62 -18.72 28.04
C SER A 100 26.05 -17.35 28.42
N VAL A 101 26.72 -16.25 28.04
CA VAL A 101 26.20 -14.87 28.22
C VAL A 101 24.81 -14.72 27.57
N VAL A 102 24.65 -15.19 26.34
CA VAL A 102 23.37 -15.17 25.62
C VAL A 102 22.30 -16.01 26.33
N GLY A 103 22.66 -17.22 26.79
CA GLY A 103 21.75 -18.11 27.53
C GLY A 103 21.25 -17.46 28.83
N ILE A 104 22.16 -16.90 29.62
CA ILE A 104 21.84 -16.22 30.90
C ILE A 104 20.94 -15.01 30.65
N LEU A 105 21.31 -14.13 29.72
CA LEU A 105 20.53 -12.94 29.40
C LEU A 105 19.17 -13.29 28.79
N GLY A 106 19.08 -14.36 27.99
CA GLY A 106 17.84 -14.89 27.44
C GLY A 106 16.85 -15.32 28.53
N HIS A 107 17.32 -16.00 29.57
CA HIS A 107 16.48 -16.35 30.72
C HIS A 107 16.05 -15.12 31.53
N LEU A 108 16.94 -14.13 31.71
CA LEU A 108 16.64 -12.88 32.43
C LEU A 108 15.69 -11.95 31.65
N ALA A 109 15.68 -12.01 30.31
CA ALA A 109 14.91 -11.09 29.47
C ALA A 109 13.40 -11.08 29.79
N SER A 110 12.83 -12.21 30.19
CA SER A 110 11.40 -12.31 30.52
C SER A 110 10.96 -11.43 31.71
N ARG A 111 11.85 -11.19 32.69
CA ARG A 111 11.54 -10.46 33.94
C ARG A 111 12.28 -9.13 34.07
N HIS A 112 13.46 -9.03 33.45
CA HIS A 112 14.38 -7.91 33.64
C HIS A 112 14.77 -7.24 32.32
N ALA A 113 13.93 -7.32 31.28
CA ALA A 113 14.15 -6.66 29.98
C ALA A 113 14.56 -5.19 30.09
N GLY A 114 13.91 -4.43 30.99
CA GLY A 114 14.22 -3.01 31.20
C GLY A 114 15.65 -2.78 31.72
N SER A 115 16.11 -3.59 32.66
CA SER A 115 17.48 -3.51 33.21
C SER A 115 18.52 -3.94 32.17
N ILE A 116 18.23 -4.99 31.40
CA ILE A 116 19.10 -5.43 30.29
C ILE A 116 19.23 -4.31 29.25
N LYS A 117 18.11 -3.71 28.83
CA LYS A 117 18.09 -2.59 27.89
C LYS A 117 18.93 -1.41 28.40
N GLN A 118 18.71 -0.98 29.66
CA GLN A 118 19.45 0.14 30.24
C GLN A 118 20.96 -0.10 30.21
N GLU A 119 21.39 -1.31 30.56
CA GLU A 119 22.81 -1.66 30.61
C GLU A 119 23.43 -1.78 29.20
N LEU A 120 22.74 -2.40 28.24
CA LEU A 120 23.20 -2.46 26.85
C LEU A 120 23.33 -1.06 26.23
N LEU A 121 22.36 -0.18 26.47
CA LEU A 121 22.44 1.22 26.03
C LEU A 121 23.54 1.99 26.76
N ARG A 122 23.75 1.74 28.07
CA ARG A 122 24.85 2.35 28.83
C ARG A 122 26.20 1.98 28.21
N MET A 123 26.46 0.69 27.98
CA MET A 123 27.68 0.21 27.32
C MET A 123 27.87 0.81 25.93
N PHE A 124 26.79 0.90 25.16
CA PHE A 124 26.81 1.54 23.84
C PHE A 124 27.26 3.01 23.91
N HIS A 125 26.62 3.83 24.76
CA HIS A 125 26.99 5.26 24.87
C HIS A 125 28.39 5.46 25.46
N GLU A 126 28.81 4.65 26.44
CA GLU A 126 30.16 4.69 27.01
C GLU A 126 31.23 4.35 25.96
N SER A 127 30.94 3.42 25.05
CA SER A 127 31.85 3.04 23.98
C SER A 127 32.12 4.15 22.96
N LEU A 128 31.15 5.06 22.77
CA LEU A 128 31.28 6.20 21.86
C LEU A 128 32.07 7.36 22.48
N GLY A 129 32.17 7.43 23.82
CA GLY A 129 32.80 8.53 24.54
C GLY A 129 34.31 8.39 24.76
N SER A 130 34.93 7.24 24.52
CA SER A 130 36.34 7.03 24.88
C SER A 130 37.12 6.10 23.94
N SER A 131 38.35 6.51 23.61
CA SER A 131 39.20 5.90 22.56
C SER A 131 39.98 4.64 23.00
N ARG A 132 39.49 3.87 23.98
CA ARG A 132 40.18 2.63 24.41
C ARG A 132 39.85 1.49 23.45
N GLU A 133 40.78 0.55 23.25
CA GLU A 133 40.58 -0.61 22.35
C GLU A 133 39.36 -1.46 22.74
N HIS A 134 39.10 -1.65 24.04
CA HIS A 134 37.90 -2.35 24.54
C HIS A 134 36.58 -1.69 24.08
N HIS A 135 36.57 -0.38 23.85
CA HIS A 135 35.40 0.34 23.36
C HIS A 135 35.21 0.21 21.84
N LYS A 136 36.27 -0.13 21.10
CA LYS A 136 36.15 -0.45 19.67
C LYS A 136 35.40 -1.77 19.43
N ALA A 137 35.64 -2.76 20.28
CA ALA A 137 34.98 -4.07 20.21
C ALA A 137 33.55 -4.09 20.77
N THR A 138 33.12 -3.03 21.47
CA THR A 138 31.81 -3.01 22.16
C THR A 138 30.64 -3.05 21.17
N VAL A 139 30.65 -2.25 20.10
CA VAL A 139 29.56 -2.25 19.12
C VAL A 139 29.45 -3.60 18.39
N PRO A 140 30.54 -4.19 17.84
CA PRO A 140 30.50 -5.55 17.29
C PRO A 140 30.01 -6.62 18.28
N PHE A 141 30.44 -6.54 19.55
CA PHE A 141 29.98 -7.44 20.60
C PHE A 141 28.46 -7.34 20.83
N LEU A 142 27.92 -6.12 20.93
CA LEU A 142 26.48 -5.90 21.11
C LEU A 142 25.66 -6.39 19.91
N LEU A 143 26.17 -6.20 18.68
CA LEU A 143 25.54 -6.72 17.47
C LEU A 143 25.55 -8.26 17.46
N GLN A 144 26.64 -8.89 17.90
CA GLN A 144 26.73 -10.34 18.00
C GLN A 144 25.77 -10.91 19.04
N LEU A 145 25.60 -10.25 20.20
CA LEU A 145 24.59 -10.64 21.19
C LEU A 145 23.17 -10.59 20.63
N ALA A 146 22.85 -9.52 19.88
CA ALA A 146 21.56 -9.38 19.22
C ALA A 146 21.35 -10.45 18.12
N LEU A 147 22.41 -10.84 17.41
CA LEU A 147 22.37 -11.87 16.39
C LEU A 147 22.10 -13.26 16.98
N MET A 148 22.69 -13.55 18.13
CA MET A 148 22.55 -14.83 18.82
C MET A 148 21.24 -14.95 19.62
N SER A 149 20.56 -13.83 19.93
CA SER A 149 19.35 -13.83 20.76
C SER A 149 18.24 -12.94 20.21
N PRO A 150 17.19 -13.54 19.60
CA PRO A 150 15.99 -12.81 19.17
C PRO A 150 15.29 -12.08 20.33
N ALA A 151 15.34 -12.64 21.54
CA ALA A 151 14.77 -12.02 22.73
C ALA A 151 15.48 -10.70 23.07
N LEU A 152 16.82 -10.67 23.00
CA LEU A 152 17.59 -9.43 23.22
C LEU A 152 17.32 -8.40 22.12
N LEU A 153 17.30 -8.83 20.86
CA LEU A 153 16.94 -7.94 19.75
C LEU A 153 15.57 -7.29 19.98
N ALA A 154 14.55 -8.08 20.35
CA ALA A 154 13.20 -7.56 20.61
C ALA A 154 13.13 -6.59 21.80
N THR A 155 14.00 -6.75 22.81
CA THR A 155 14.05 -5.81 23.95
C THR A 155 14.69 -4.46 23.60
N VAL A 156 15.62 -4.42 22.64
CA VAL A 156 16.41 -3.20 22.33
C VAL A 156 15.87 -2.47 21.10
N SER A 157 15.38 -3.19 20.09
CA SER A 157 14.96 -2.62 18.80
C SER A 157 13.91 -1.50 18.88
N PRO A 158 12.87 -1.52 19.74
CA PRO A 158 11.79 -0.52 19.69
C PRO A 158 12.20 0.89 20.12
N GLU A 159 13.25 1.00 20.94
CA GLU A 159 13.72 2.28 21.52
C GLU A 159 15.16 2.62 21.10
N LEU A 160 15.81 1.75 20.31
CA LEU A 160 17.13 2.02 19.72
C LEU A 160 17.10 3.35 18.95
N VAL A 161 16.05 3.59 18.17
CA VAL A 161 15.86 4.83 17.40
C VAL A 161 15.87 6.07 18.30
N ASP A 162 15.33 5.99 19.51
CA ASP A 162 15.26 7.12 20.46
C ASP A 162 16.65 7.51 21.01
N SER A 163 17.61 6.57 20.96
CA SER A 163 19.01 6.79 21.33
C SER A 163 19.88 7.31 20.18
N LEU A 164 19.50 7.08 18.93
CA LEU A 164 20.26 7.44 17.72
C LEU A 164 20.04 8.91 17.32
N LYS A 165 20.36 9.84 18.23
CA LYS A 165 20.31 11.28 17.97
C LYS A 165 21.47 11.71 17.05
N PRO A 166 21.37 12.86 16.35
CA PRO A 166 22.44 13.36 15.47
C PRO A 166 23.88 13.34 16.05
N PRO A 167 24.15 13.76 17.31
CA PRO A 167 25.51 13.68 17.86
C PRO A 167 26.01 12.24 18.01
N VAL A 168 25.13 11.30 18.39
CA VAL A 168 25.45 9.88 18.55
C VAL A 168 25.77 9.25 17.20
N LEU A 169 25.02 9.61 16.15
CA LEU A 169 25.28 9.15 14.79
C LEU A 169 26.61 9.67 14.24
N ASN A 170 26.95 10.92 14.52
CA ASN A 170 28.24 11.48 14.13
C ASN A 170 29.40 10.81 14.89
N GLN A 171 29.23 10.49 16.18
CA GLN A 171 30.21 9.72 16.96
C GLN A 171 30.38 8.30 16.43
N LEU A 172 29.29 7.62 16.07
CA LEU A 172 29.33 6.31 15.41
C LEU A 172 30.12 6.36 14.11
N HIS A 173 29.87 7.37 13.27
CA HIS A 173 30.59 7.53 12.02
C HIS A 173 32.10 7.69 12.25
N GLN A 174 32.50 8.48 13.25
CA GLN A 174 33.91 8.65 13.63
C GLN A 174 34.53 7.37 14.21
N HIS A 175 33.75 6.59 14.96
CA HIS A 175 34.22 5.31 15.52
C HIS A 175 34.56 4.32 14.41
N PHE A 176 33.68 4.20 13.41
CA PHE A 176 33.86 3.30 12.27
C PHE A 176 34.76 3.85 11.16
N SER A 177 35.11 5.14 11.13
CA SER A 177 35.97 5.70 10.07
C SER A 177 37.39 5.17 10.10
N SER A 178 37.83 4.62 11.23
CA SER A 178 39.17 4.02 11.40
C SER A 178 39.21 2.50 11.14
N VAL A 179 38.05 1.88 10.89
CA VAL A 179 37.90 0.43 10.71
C VAL A 179 38.15 0.05 9.25
N PRO A 180 38.89 -1.05 8.96
CA PRO A 180 39.09 -1.53 7.59
C PRO A 180 37.76 -1.80 6.87
N ARG A 181 37.75 -1.61 5.55
CA ARG A 181 36.53 -1.72 4.75
C ARG A 181 35.88 -3.11 4.81
N GLU A 182 36.68 -4.18 4.84
CA GLU A 182 36.18 -5.57 4.89
C GLU A 182 35.41 -5.84 6.19
N GLU A 183 35.96 -5.41 7.33
CA GLU A 183 35.30 -5.51 8.64
C GLU A 183 34.01 -4.68 8.68
N LEU A 184 34.04 -3.47 8.10
CA LEU A 184 32.86 -2.62 7.99
C LEU A 184 31.75 -3.26 7.14
N GLU A 185 32.11 -3.91 6.02
CA GLU A 185 31.15 -4.64 5.18
C GLU A 185 30.52 -5.83 5.94
N GLY A 186 31.31 -6.54 6.76
CA GLY A 186 30.80 -7.57 7.68
C GLY A 186 29.80 -7.02 8.69
N VAL A 187 30.13 -5.91 9.35
CA VAL A 187 29.24 -5.23 10.32
C VAL A 187 27.94 -4.77 9.65
N VAL A 188 28.03 -4.16 8.47
CA VAL A 188 26.86 -3.74 7.68
C VAL A 188 25.99 -4.94 7.32
N GLY A 189 26.59 -6.07 6.94
CA GLY A 189 25.88 -7.32 6.68
C GLY A 189 25.09 -7.82 7.91
N VAL A 190 25.71 -7.80 9.09
CA VAL A 190 25.05 -8.16 10.36
C VAL A 190 23.90 -7.21 10.67
N VAL A 191 24.08 -5.89 10.51
CA VAL A 191 23.01 -4.91 10.74
C VAL A 191 21.82 -5.16 9.80
N VAL A 192 22.07 -5.41 8.52
CA VAL A 192 20.99 -5.73 7.55
C VAL A 192 20.26 -7.01 7.94
N HIS A 193 20.99 -8.03 8.40
CA HIS A 193 20.38 -9.27 8.90
C HIS A 193 19.51 -9.01 10.13
N LEU A 194 19.99 -8.25 11.11
CA LEU A 194 19.23 -7.89 12.32
C LEU A 194 17.99 -7.06 11.99
N LEU A 195 18.08 -6.14 11.01
CA LEU A 195 16.93 -5.36 10.54
C LEU A 195 15.84 -6.28 9.98
N CYS A 196 16.18 -7.30 9.20
CA CYS A 196 15.21 -8.29 8.69
C CYS A 196 14.52 -9.11 9.81
N HIS A 197 15.18 -9.28 10.96
CA HIS A 197 14.65 -10.02 12.11
C HIS A 197 13.98 -9.11 13.16
N THR A 198 13.94 -7.80 12.91
CA THR A 198 13.31 -6.83 13.82
C THR A 198 11.80 -6.86 13.66
N SER A 199 11.07 -7.27 14.69
CA SER A 199 9.60 -7.21 14.73
C SER A 199 9.09 -5.96 15.46
N ALA A 200 9.54 -5.74 16.70
CA ALA A 200 9.15 -4.60 17.50
C ALA A 200 9.84 -3.31 17.03
N GLY A 201 9.04 -2.31 16.66
CA GLY A 201 9.55 -1.01 16.21
C GLY A 201 9.97 -0.95 14.73
N ALA A 202 9.71 -1.99 13.93
CA ALA A 202 10.11 -2.06 12.52
C ALA A 202 9.73 -0.81 11.70
N LEU A 203 8.49 -0.32 11.83
CA LEU A 203 8.03 0.90 11.16
C LEU A 203 8.78 2.15 11.62
N ARG A 204 9.07 2.28 12.92
CA ARG A 204 9.85 3.41 13.47
C ARG A 204 11.28 3.37 12.92
N THR A 205 11.90 2.19 12.89
CA THR A 205 13.24 1.99 12.32
C THR A 205 13.28 2.31 10.83
N LEU A 206 12.30 1.86 10.05
CA LEU A 206 12.18 2.19 8.63
C LEU A 206 12.06 3.71 8.41
N ARG A 207 11.15 4.37 9.15
CA ARG A 207 10.97 5.82 9.07
C ARG A 207 12.24 6.58 9.45
N PHE A 208 12.96 6.11 10.47
CA PHE A 208 14.24 6.66 10.87
C PHE A 208 15.31 6.54 9.76
N LEU A 209 15.44 5.36 9.15
CA LEU A 209 16.40 5.15 8.05
C LEU A 209 16.07 6.03 6.84
N LEU A 210 14.80 6.11 6.45
CA LEU A 210 14.33 6.98 5.35
C LEU A 210 14.54 8.46 5.67
N ALA A 211 14.25 8.88 6.91
CA ALA A 211 14.41 10.25 7.35
C ALA A 211 15.87 10.70 7.33
N THR A 212 16.78 9.83 7.78
CA THR A 212 18.21 10.10 7.86
C THR A 212 18.89 10.02 6.48
N ALA A 213 18.53 9.04 5.64
CA ALA A 213 19.14 8.85 4.32
C ALA A 213 18.79 9.99 3.33
N ALA A 214 17.54 10.47 3.37
CA ALA A 214 17.10 11.53 2.48
C ALA A 214 16.12 12.44 3.22
N PRO A 215 16.48 13.58 3.84
CA PRO A 215 15.53 14.42 4.58
C PRO A 215 14.42 15.03 3.68
N ALA A 216 13.18 15.14 4.18
CA ALA A 216 12.03 15.64 3.42
C ALA A 216 12.09 17.15 3.16
N SER A 217 12.76 17.89 4.03
CA SER A 217 12.91 19.35 3.95
C SER A 217 14.38 19.73 4.12
N VAL A 218 14.88 20.57 3.20
CA VAL A 218 16.22 21.16 3.24
C VAL A 218 16.35 22.23 4.35
N ILE A 219 15.23 22.63 4.98
CA ILE A 219 15.23 23.57 6.09
C ILE A 219 15.81 22.86 7.32
N THR A 220 17.10 23.10 7.57
CA THR A 220 17.82 22.62 8.74
C THR A 220 17.22 23.25 10.00
N ALA A 221 16.68 22.41 10.88
CA ALA A 221 16.41 22.82 12.26
C ALA A 221 17.73 23.28 12.91
N PRO A 222 17.72 24.26 13.84
CA PRO A 222 18.91 24.72 14.53
C PRO A 222 19.46 23.58 15.42
N GLY A 223 20.46 22.86 14.92
CA GLY A 223 21.09 21.72 15.58
C GLY A 223 22.39 21.32 14.86
N PRO A 224 23.24 20.48 15.48
CA PRO A 224 24.46 20.02 14.85
C PRO A 224 24.13 19.28 13.55
N ALA A 225 24.77 19.71 12.45
CA ALA A 225 24.57 19.11 11.15
C ALA A 225 24.96 17.62 11.17
N LEU A 226 24.10 16.77 10.61
CA LEU A 226 24.41 15.37 10.36
C LEU A 226 25.53 15.28 9.31
N HIS A 227 26.55 14.49 9.58
CA HIS A 227 27.64 14.25 8.65
C HIS A 227 27.13 13.55 7.38
N GLU A 228 27.59 13.94 6.20
CA GLU A 228 27.15 13.33 4.92
C GLU A 228 27.41 11.82 4.88
N GLY A 229 28.53 11.36 5.45
CA GLY A 229 28.84 9.93 5.55
C GLY A 229 27.80 9.11 6.35
N VAL A 230 27.07 9.73 7.28
CA VAL A 230 25.94 9.07 7.99
C VAL A 230 24.75 8.89 7.04
N ARG A 231 24.48 9.88 6.18
CA ARG A 231 23.40 9.82 5.19
C ARG A 231 23.69 8.75 4.15
N GLU A 232 24.92 8.73 3.62
CA GLU A 232 25.39 7.71 2.68
C GLU A 232 25.33 6.30 3.28
N ALA A 233 25.73 6.13 4.55
CA ALA A 233 25.62 4.86 5.26
C ALA A 233 24.16 4.41 5.41
N CYS A 234 23.24 5.30 5.76
CA CYS A 234 21.80 4.98 5.85
C CYS A 234 21.20 4.65 4.47
N GLU A 235 21.58 5.38 3.42
CA GLU A 235 21.19 5.07 2.04
C GLU A 235 21.70 3.68 1.63
N ARG A 236 22.96 3.35 1.94
CA ARG A 236 23.53 2.03 1.67
C ARG A 236 22.83 0.93 2.46
N LEU A 237 22.52 1.15 3.73
CA LEU A 237 21.76 0.21 4.56
C LEU A 237 20.36 -0.04 3.99
N LEU A 238 19.66 1.00 3.55
CA LEU A 238 18.34 0.86 2.90
C LEU A 238 18.43 0.03 1.61
N GLN A 239 19.41 0.32 0.75
CA GLN A 239 19.61 -0.43 -0.50
C GLN A 239 19.91 -1.91 -0.23
N LEU A 240 20.81 -2.20 0.71
CA LEU A 240 21.15 -3.58 1.09
C LEU A 240 19.99 -4.29 1.78
N LEU A 241 19.20 -3.59 2.60
CA LEU A 241 17.98 -4.12 3.21
C LEU A 241 16.97 -4.51 2.14
N LEU A 242 16.65 -3.63 1.20
CA LEU A 242 15.73 -3.91 0.10
C LEU A 242 16.22 -5.09 -0.75
N LEU A 243 17.52 -5.14 -1.08
CA LEU A 243 18.11 -6.24 -1.82
C LEU A 243 18.04 -7.56 -1.05
N HIS A 244 18.30 -7.54 0.26
CA HIS A 244 18.22 -8.75 1.09
C HIS A 244 16.77 -9.22 1.26
N LEU A 245 15.82 -8.31 1.48
CA LEU A 245 14.39 -8.62 1.50
C LEU A 245 13.93 -9.19 0.15
N GLN A 246 14.40 -8.64 -0.97
CA GLN A 246 14.11 -9.18 -2.29
C GLN A 246 14.60 -10.63 -2.43
N LYS A 247 15.82 -10.93 -1.97
CA LYS A 247 16.36 -12.31 -1.94
C LYS A 247 15.53 -13.22 -1.03
N LEU A 248 15.07 -12.75 0.12
CA LEU A 248 14.25 -13.55 1.04
C LEU A 248 12.86 -13.84 0.49
N VAL A 249 12.25 -12.85 -0.19
CA VAL A 249 10.89 -12.96 -0.75
C VAL A 249 10.89 -13.79 -2.05
N HIS A 250 11.86 -13.56 -2.94
CA HIS A 250 11.92 -14.20 -4.26
C HIS A 250 12.84 -15.42 -4.34
N GLY A 251 13.72 -15.65 -3.37
CA GLY A 251 14.63 -16.80 -3.33
C GLY A 251 13.95 -18.14 -3.05
N ARG A 252 12.62 -18.25 -3.28
CA ARG A 252 11.87 -19.50 -3.19
C ARG A 252 12.18 -20.33 -4.44
N GLY A 253 12.56 -21.60 -4.28
CA GLY A 253 12.84 -22.47 -5.42
C GLY A 253 11.59 -22.70 -6.27
N SER A 254 11.68 -22.44 -7.59
CA SER A 254 10.86 -22.80 -8.77
C SER A 254 9.33 -23.01 -8.71
N GLY A 255 8.68 -23.05 -7.54
CA GLY A 255 7.25 -23.20 -7.38
C GLY A 255 6.53 -21.85 -7.40
N SER A 256 5.26 -21.85 -7.80
CA SER A 256 4.40 -20.66 -7.79
C SER A 256 4.40 -20.03 -6.38
N LEU A 257 4.80 -18.76 -6.29
CA LEU A 257 4.92 -17.99 -5.04
C LEU A 257 3.58 -17.87 -4.27
N ALA A 258 2.46 -18.21 -4.92
CA ALA A 258 1.12 -18.20 -4.36
C ALA A 258 0.77 -19.46 -3.54
N GLU A 259 1.46 -20.59 -3.74
CA GLU A 259 1.05 -21.89 -3.18
C GLU A 259 1.84 -22.31 -1.93
N CYS A 260 3.07 -21.82 -1.77
CA CYS A 260 3.92 -22.16 -0.62
C CYS A 260 3.85 -21.08 0.48
N PRO A 261 3.73 -21.46 1.78
CA PRO A 261 3.74 -20.51 2.88
C PRO A 261 5.05 -19.72 2.89
N ALA A 262 4.94 -18.40 3.04
CA ALA A 262 6.08 -17.51 3.08
C ALA A 262 7.03 -17.89 4.23
N ARG A 263 8.35 -17.91 3.98
CA ARG A 263 9.32 -17.93 5.06
C ARG A 263 9.05 -16.70 5.94
N PRO A 264 8.92 -16.84 7.27
CA PRO A 264 8.63 -15.70 8.13
C PRO A 264 9.77 -14.70 8.02
N VAL A 265 9.41 -13.44 7.72
CA VAL A 265 10.33 -12.31 7.70
C VAL A 265 9.77 -11.33 8.74
N PRO A 266 10.27 -11.37 9.99
CA PRO A 266 9.70 -10.60 11.11
C PRO A 266 9.52 -9.11 10.80
N PHE A 267 10.45 -8.53 10.03
CA PHE A 267 10.37 -7.15 9.58
C PHE A 267 9.14 -6.88 8.69
N LEU A 268 8.89 -7.71 7.68
CA LEU A 268 7.73 -7.56 6.80
C LEU A 268 6.42 -7.90 7.52
N ASP A 269 6.43 -8.90 8.40
CA ASP A 269 5.26 -9.26 9.20
C ASP A 269 4.85 -8.12 10.15
N ALA A 270 5.80 -7.40 10.72
CA ALA A 270 5.55 -6.20 11.53
C ALA A 270 5.05 -4.99 10.72
N LEU A 271 5.39 -4.92 9.44
CA LEU A 271 4.94 -3.85 8.53
C LEU A 271 3.55 -4.12 7.93
N ARG A 272 3.10 -5.37 7.86
CA ARG A 272 1.79 -5.78 7.31
C ARG A 272 0.59 -4.95 7.84
N PRO A 273 0.41 -4.71 9.15
CA PRO A 273 -0.72 -3.91 9.62
C PRO A 273 -0.65 -2.42 9.23
N HIS A 274 0.50 -1.95 8.73
CA HIS A 274 0.76 -0.54 8.40
C HIS A 274 0.77 -0.27 6.88
N VAL A 275 0.26 -1.18 6.04
CA VAL A 275 0.22 -1.01 4.56
C VAL A 275 -0.41 0.32 4.16
N ARG A 276 -1.52 0.71 4.82
CA ARG A 276 -2.19 2.00 4.56
C ARG A 276 -1.26 3.20 4.79
N GLU A 277 -0.48 3.20 5.87
CA GLU A 277 0.47 4.27 6.18
C GLU A 277 1.62 4.29 5.18
N LEU A 278 2.13 3.11 4.80
CA LEU A 278 3.20 2.98 3.80
C LEU A 278 2.75 3.48 2.42
N CYS A 279 1.50 3.20 2.02
CA CYS A 279 0.90 3.77 0.81
C CYS A 279 0.85 5.29 0.87
N LEU A 280 0.37 5.88 1.98
CA LEU A 280 0.35 7.33 2.17
C LEU A 280 1.74 7.96 2.11
N ASP A 281 2.73 7.31 2.72
CA ASP A 281 4.11 7.78 2.70
C ASP A 281 4.70 7.73 1.27
N ALA A 282 4.42 6.67 0.50
CA ALA A 282 4.82 6.57 -0.91
C ALA A 282 4.15 7.62 -1.81
N LEU A 283 2.88 7.95 -1.55
CA LEU A 283 2.11 8.95 -2.29
C LEU A 283 2.61 10.39 -2.05
N ARG A 284 3.57 10.64 -1.16
CA ARG A 284 4.19 11.96 -0.99
C ARG A 284 5.15 12.34 -2.14
N LEU A 285 5.52 11.38 -2.98
CA LEU A 285 6.37 11.58 -4.16
C LEU A 285 7.74 12.21 -3.85
N GLU A 286 8.31 11.90 -2.69
CA GLU A 286 9.60 12.44 -2.24
C GLU A 286 10.77 11.72 -2.95
N ARG A 287 11.14 12.16 -4.17
CA ARG A 287 12.29 11.71 -5.00
C ARG A 287 12.77 10.26 -4.71
N LYS A 288 13.90 10.10 -3.99
CA LYS A 288 14.50 8.79 -3.67
C LYS A 288 13.65 7.95 -2.71
N ARG A 289 12.97 8.57 -1.75
CA ARG A 289 12.13 7.87 -0.75
C ARG A 289 10.96 7.18 -1.41
N CYS A 290 10.32 7.84 -2.38
CA CYS A 290 9.21 7.27 -3.13
C CYS A 290 9.63 5.94 -3.78
N LEU A 291 10.83 5.87 -4.38
CA LEU A 291 11.35 4.66 -5.00
C LEU A 291 11.55 3.54 -3.98
N TRP A 292 12.20 3.81 -2.86
CA TRP A 292 12.45 2.81 -1.80
C TRP A 292 11.15 2.33 -1.14
N GLN A 293 10.22 3.25 -0.86
CA GLN A 293 8.92 2.91 -0.28
C GLN A 293 8.06 2.11 -1.26
N HIS A 294 8.07 2.47 -2.54
CA HIS A 294 7.37 1.72 -3.58
C HIS A 294 7.94 0.31 -3.76
N GLN A 295 9.27 0.16 -3.77
CA GLN A 295 9.93 -1.15 -3.79
C GLN A 295 9.58 -1.98 -2.55
N LEU A 296 9.61 -1.38 -1.36
CA LEU A 296 9.24 -2.06 -0.12
C LEU A 296 7.76 -2.49 -0.13
N LEU A 297 6.86 -1.65 -0.62
CA LEU A 297 5.44 -1.97 -0.80
C LEU A 297 5.26 -3.17 -1.73
N ALA A 298 5.99 -3.23 -2.84
CA ALA A 298 5.98 -4.38 -3.74
C ALA A 298 6.46 -5.67 -3.03
N LEU A 299 7.56 -5.60 -2.29
CA LEU A 299 8.07 -6.75 -1.52
C LEU A 299 7.09 -7.21 -0.44
N LEU A 300 6.44 -6.27 0.26
CA LEU A 300 5.44 -6.56 1.29
C LEU A 300 4.17 -7.18 0.69
N ALA A 301 3.74 -6.69 -0.47
CA ALA A 301 2.61 -7.23 -1.22
C ALA A 301 2.86 -8.67 -1.68
N VAL A 302 4.07 -8.98 -2.18
CA VAL A 302 4.46 -10.35 -2.55
C VAL A 302 4.59 -11.25 -1.33
N HIS A 303 5.18 -10.76 -0.22
CA HIS A 303 5.29 -11.52 1.03
C HIS A 303 3.92 -11.87 1.65
N SER A 304 2.97 -10.94 1.55
CA SER A 304 1.62 -11.10 2.12
C SER A 304 0.59 -11.57 1.09
N ALA A 305 1.03 -12.14 -0.04
CA ALA A 305 0.15 -12.70 -1.06
C ALA A 305 -0.72 -13.83 -0.47
N PRO A 306 -1.99 -13.98 -0.91
CA PRO A 306 -2.64 -13.23 -2.01
C PRO A 306 -3.27 -11.88 -1.60
N HIS A 307 -3.58 -11.68 -0.33
CA HIS A 307 -4.37 -10.52 0.12
C HIS A 307 -3.59 -9.19 0.12
N GLY A 308 -2.30 -9.21 0.46
CA GLY A 308 -1.51 -7.98 0.58
C GLY A 308 -1.35 -7.20 -0.73
N ALA A 309 -1.30 -7.91 -1.87
CA ALA A 309 -1.26 -7.29 -3.19
C ALA A 309 -2.56 -6.53 -3.52
N ALA A 310 -3.71 -7.16 -3.25
CA ALA A 310 -5.02 -6.53 -3.45
C ALA A 310 -5.23 -5.32 -2.52
N GLU A 311 -4.83 -5.44 -1.25
CA GLU A 311 -4.92 -4.36 -0.26
C GLU A 311 -4.05 -3.16 -0.63
N ALA A 312 -2.79 -3.38 -1.03
CA ALA A 312 -1.88 -2.30 -1.43
C ALA A 312 -2.40 -1.54 -2.65
N LEU A 313 -2.89 -2.26 -3.68
CA LEU A 313 -3.51 -1.65 -4.86
C LEU A 313 -4.77 -0.86 -4.50
N PHE A 314 -5.63 -1.42 -3.65
CA PHE A 314 -6.81 -0.72 -3.15
C PHE A 314 -6.46 0.60 -2.46
N PHE A 315 -5.48 0.60 -1.54
CA PHE A 315 -5.10 1.81 -0.83
C PHE A 315 -4.47 2.86 -1.75
N LEU A 316 -3.64 2.48 -2.72
CA LEU A 316 -3.11 3.43 -3.71
C LEU A 316 -4.23 4.06 -4.54
N LEU A 317 -5.18 3.25 -5.02
CA LEU A 317 -6.33 3.73 -5.79
C LEU A 317 -7.27 4.62 -4.97
N ALA A 318 -7.49 4.31 -3.69
CA ALA A 318 -8.39 5.06 -2.83
C ALA A 318 -7.78 6.38 -2.29
N LEU A 319 -6.45 6.47 -2.19
CA LEU A 319 -5.76 7.58 -1.51
C LEU A 319 -5.06 8.55 -2.47
N ALA A 320 -4.75 8.14 -3.71
CA ALA A 320 -4.11 9.01 -4.70
C ALA A 320 -4.99 10.20 -5.08
N ARG A 321 -4.45 11.42 -5.04
CA ARG A 321 -5.14 12.69 -5.35
C ARG A 321 -4.69 13.32 -6.66
N THR A 322 -3.43 13.08 -7.05
CA THR A 322 -2.82 13.62 -8.26
C THR A 322 -2.62 12.53 -9.33
N PRO A 323 -2.51 12.88 -10.62
CA PRO A 323 -2.22 11.89 -11.66
C PRO A 323 -0.84 11.23 -11.49
N GLU A 324 0.14 11.94 -10.90
CA GLU A 324 1.47 11.40 -10.59
C GLU A 324 1.39 10.34 -9.48
N GLU A 325 0.63 10.62 -8.43
CA GLU A 325 0.30 9.64 -7.37
C GLU A 325 -0.42 8.42 -7.95
N LEU A 326 -1.39 8.65 -8.84
CA LEU A 326 -2.15 7.59 -9.49
C LEU A 326 -1.26 6.70 -10.36
N ALA A 327 -0.20 7.23 -10.97
CA ALA A 327 0.75 6.47 -11.79
C ALA A 327 1.53 5.41 -11.00
N LEU A 328 1.63 5.52 -9.67
CA LEU A 328 2.23 4.48 -8.84
C LEU A 328 1.40 3.18 -8.81
N ALA A 329 0.06 3.27 -8.92
CA ALA A 329 -0.79 2.09 -8.91
C ALA A 329 -0.55 1.13 -10.10
N PRO A 330 -0.53 1.57 -11.37
CA PRO A 330 -0.21 0.71 -12.51
C PRO A 330 1.25 0.23 -12.50
N GLN A 331 2.19 1.03 -11.99
CA GLN A 331 3.59 0.60 -11.81
C GLN A 331 3.69 -0.57 -10.82
N LEU A 332 3.00 -0.48 -9.68
CA LEU A 332 2.93 -1.56 -8.71
C LEU A 332 2.26 -2.80 -9.32
N HIS A 333 1.13 -2.61 -10.02
CA HIS A 333 0.40 -3.70 -10.67
C HIS A 333 1.25 -4.46 -11.68
N ALA A 334 1.99 -3.75 -12.54
CA ALA A 334 2.89 -4.37 -13.52
C ALA A 334 3.99 -5.21 -12.84
N GLY A 335 4.60 -4.68 -11.78
CA GLY A 335 5.61 -5.41 -11.01
C GLY A 335 5.06 -6.64 -10.31
N LEU A 336 3.85 -6.56 -9.74
CA LEU A 336 3.20 -7.69 -9.06
C LEU A 336 2.73 -8.77 -10.04
N ARG A 337 2.18 -8.38 -11.19
CA ARG A 337 1.71 -9.33 -12.24
C ARG A 337 2.83 -10.19 -12.82
N ALA A 338 4.08 -9.70 -12.79
CA ALA A 338 5.23 -10.49 -13.22
C ALA A 338 5.55 -11.66 -12.28
N VAL A 339 5.06 -11.62 -11.03
CA VAL A 339 5.48 -12.50 -9.94
C VAL A 339 4.30 -13.29 -9.34
N LEU A 340 3.08 -12.75 -9.42
CA LEU A 340 1.85 -13.28 -8.84
C LEU A 340 0.74 -13.39 -9.89
N PRO A 341 -0.29 -14.23 -9.67
CA PRO A 341 -1.54 -14.14 -10.42
C PRO A 341 -2.12 -12.73 -10.29
N ASP A 342 -2.83 -12.27 -11.34
CA ASP A 342 -3.29 -10.89 -11.43
C ASP A 342 -4.05 -10.45 -10.16
N PRO A 343 -3.49 -9.50 -9.37
CA PRO A 343 -4.10 -9.07 -8.11
C PRO A 343 -5.25 -8.07 -8.33
N LEU A 344 -5.43 -7.56 -9.55
CA LEU A 344 -6.37 -6.48 -9.85
C LEU A 344 -7.84 -6.88 -9.64
N PRO A 345 -8.33 -8.07 -10.06
CA PRO A 345 -9.70 -8.49 -9.78
C PRO A 345 -9.99 -8.57 -8.28
N ALA A 346 -9.02 -9.06 -7.49
CA ALA A 346 -9.16 -9.12 -6.04
C ALA A 346 -9.15 -7.72 -5.40
N ALA A 347 -8.33 -6.79 -5.91
CA ALA A 347 -8.32 -5.40 -5.47
C ALA A 347 -9.66 -4.69 -5.75
N VAL A 348 -10.25 -4.92 -6.93
CA VAL A 348 -11.57 -4.37 -7.31
C VAL A 348 -12.68 -4.99 -6.45
N ALA A 349 -12.67 -6.31 -6.25
CA ALA A 349 -13.64 -6.98 -5.38
C ALA A 349 -13.56 -6.46 -3.94
N ALA A 350 -12.33 -6.27 -3.41
CA ALA A 350 -12.12 -5.66 -2.10
C ALA A 350 -12.64 -4.22 -2.06
N ALA A 351 -12.38 -3.43 -3.09
CA ALA A 351 -12.90 -2.07 -3.21
C ALA A 351 -14.43 -2.06 -3.13
N VAL A 352 -15.12 -2.86 -3.94
CA VAL A 352 -16.58 -2.99 -3.97
C VAL A 352 -17.11 -3.45 -2.60
N ALA A 353 -16.46 -4.42 -1.96
CA ALA A 353 -16.83 -4.87 -0.61
C ALA A 353 -16.72 -3.75 0.43
N GLN A 354 -15.69 -2.89 0.36
CA GLN A 354 -15.56 -1.72 1.26
C GLN A 354 -16.65 -0.68 1.03
N ILE A 355 -17.08 -0.49 -0.23
CA ILE A 355 -18.22 0.35 -0.58
C ILE A 355 -19.51 -0.24 -0.01
N HIS A 356 -19.75 -1.54 -0.19
CA HIS A 356 -20.91 -2.26 0.37
C HIS A 356 -20.92 -2.26 1.89
N ALA A 357 -19.76 -2.24 2.54
CA ALA A 357 -19.66 -2.17 3.99
C ALA A 357 -19.84 -0.75 4.53
N GLY A 358 -19.84 0.29 3.69
CA GLY A 358 -19.92 1.70 4.13
C GLY A 358 -18.70 2.13 4.95
N ARG A 359 -17.55 1.48 4.77
CA ARG A 359 -16.33 1.74 5.55
C ARG A 359 -15.50 2.91 5.02
N LEU A 360 -15.78 3.36 3.80
CA LEU A 360 -15.09 4.47 3.15
C LEU A 360 -15.85 5.78 3.39
N PRO A 361 -15.17 6.83 3.88
CA PRO A 361 -15.71 8.19 3.88
C PRO A 361 -16.05 8.65 2.45
N GLU A 362 -17.12 9.44 2.30
CA GLU A 362 -17.55 10.03 1.01
C GLU A 362 -16.41 10.63 0.17
N PRO A 363 -15.47 11.44 0.71
CA PRO A 363 -14.38 11.99 -0.10
C PRO A 363 -13.38 10.92 -0.60
N GLN A 364 -13.20 9.82 0.14
CA GLN A 364 -12.33 8.72 -0.30
C GLN A 364 -13.04 7.84 -1.34
N LEU A 365 -14.35 7.63 -1.18
CA LEU A 365 -15.18 6.96 -2.17
C LEU A 365 -15.15 7.73 -3.51
N ALA A 366 -15.40 9.04 -3.44
CA ALA A 366 -15.28 9.95 -4.57
C ALA A 366 -13.94 9.83 -5.30
N GLN A 367 -12.85 9.86 -4.53
CA GLN A 367 -11.50 9.79 -5.07
C GLN A 367 -11.23 8.44 -5.74
N LEU A 368 -11.59 7.33 -5.09
CA LEU A 368 -11.45 5.98 -5.63
C LEU A 368 -12.15 5.84 -6.98
N LEU A 369 -13.41 6.28 -7.06
CA LEU A 369 -14.22 6.19 -8.28
C LEU A 369 -13.66 7.07 -9.41
N ARG A 370 -13.21 8.27 -9.07
CA ARG A 370 -12.53 9.17 -10.02
C ARG A 370 -11.25 8.52 -10.56
N ASN A 371 -10.44 7.91 -9.69
CA ASN A 371 -9.20 7.26 -10.07
C ASN A 371 -9.43 6.05 -10.98
N LEU A 372 -10.44 5.22 -10.66
CA LEU A 372 -10.85 4.10 -11.53
C LEU A 372 -11.31 4.58 -12.91
N ALA A 373 -12.11 5.65 -12.97
CA ALA A 373 -12.56 6.23 -14.24
C ALA A 373 -11.39 6.80 -15.06
N LEU A 374 -10.43 7.48 -14.42
CA LEU A 374 -9.23 8.00 -15.08
C LEU A 374 -8.36 6.88 -15.65
N LEU A 375 -8.14 5.80 -14.89
CA LEU A 375 -7.36 4.65 -15.36
C LEU A 375 -8.02 3.95 -16.55
N LEU A 376 -9.35 3.81 -16.55
CA LEU A 376 -10.08 3.25 -17.70
C LEU A 376 -9.96 4.14 -18.94
N GLN A 377 -10.08 5.47 -18.76
CA GLN A 377 -9.93 6.41 -19.87
C GLN A 377 -8.51 6.36 -20.46
N GLN A 378 -7.49 6.26 -19.61
CA GLN A 378 -6.10 6.11 -20.04
C GLN A 378 -5.90 4.80 -20.82
N GLN A 379 -6.48 3.68 -20.37
CA GLN A 379 -6.42 2.41 -21.09
C GLN A 379 -7.09 2.48 -22.46
N GLN A 380 -8.26 3.10 -22.57
CA GLN A 380 -8.98 3.27 -23.85
C GLN A 380 -8.18 4.15 -24.84
N GLN A 381 -7.59 5.25 -24.37
CA GLN A 381 -6.76 6.11 -25.21
C GLN A 381 -5.49 5.41 -25.68
N GLN A 382 -4.90 4.56 -24.84
CA GLN A 382 -3.72 3.79 -25.19
C GLN A 382 -4.03 2.71 -26.23
N GLN A 383 -5.16 2.00 -26.09
CA GLN A 383 -5.64 1.04 -27.10
C GLN A 383 -5.92 1.69 -28.46
N GLN A 384 -6.48 2.90 -28.48
CA GLN A 384 -6.71 3.64 -29.73
C GLN A 384 -5.41 4.08 -30.42
N ARG A 385 -4.31 4.26 -29.65
CA ARG A 385 -2.98 4.58 -30.19
C ARG A 385 -2.23 3.35 -30.68
N ASP A 386 -2.30 2.24 -29.93
CA ASP A 386 -1.60 1.00 -30.26
C ASP A 386 -2.35 0.15 -31.30
N GLY A 387 -3.67 0.34 -31.47
CA GLY A 387 -4.50 -0.34 -32.46
C GLY A 387 -4.28 0.08 -33.93
N GLY A 388 -3.18 0.77 -34.23
CA GLY A 388 -2.82 1.21 -35.58
C GLY A 388 -1.93 0.24 -36.37
N VAL A 389 -1.17 -0.65 -35.73
CA VAL A 389 -0.27 -1.59 -36.42
C VAL A 389 -0.02 -2.84 -35.55
N GLY A 390 -0.60 -3.98 -35.90
CA GLY A 390 -0.22 -5.26 -35.28
C GLY A 390 -1.27 -6.36 -35.39
N ASP A 391 -1.04 -7.25 -36.36
CA ASP A 391 -1.73 -8.53 -36.53
C ASP A 391 -1.35 -9.52 -35.40
N GLY A 392 -2.34 -10.24 -34.85
CA GLY A 392 -2.19 -11.61 -34.38
C GLY A 392 -1.39 -11.95 -33.10
N GLY A 393 -1.20 -11.06 -32.13
CA GLY A 393 -0.63 -11.40 -30.82
C GLY A 393 -1.64 -11.19 -29.69
N GLU A 394 -1.85 -12.20 -28.84
CA GLU A 394 -2.75 -12.22 -27.66
C GLU A 394 -2.81 -10.88 -26.90
N ALA A 395 -3.70 -9.98 -27.35
CA ALA A 395 -3.97 -8.72 -26.70
C ALA A 395 -4.81 -9.03 -25.47
N GLY A 396 -4.15 -9.38 -24.36
CA GLY A 396 -4.81 -9.62 -23.08
C GLY A 396 -5.75 -8.46 -22.79
N GLU A 397 -7.04 -8.79 -22.61
CA GLU A 397 -8.11 -7.84 -22.28
C GLU A 397 -7.63 -6.83 -21.23
N PRO A 398 -8.11 -5.57 -21.26
CA PRO A 398 -7.78 -4.60 -20.23
C PRO A 398 -8.27 -5.13 -18.88
N ALA A 399 -7.34 -5.67 -18.09
CA ALA A 399 -7.63 -6.41 -16.86
C ALA A 399 -8.51 -5.61 -15.89
N LEU A 400 -8.40 -4.27 -15.90
CA LEU A 400 -9.21 -3.38 -15.07
C LEU A 400 -10.67 -3.33 -15.54
N GLY A 401 -10.89 -3.16 -16.85
CA GLY A 401 -12.23 -3.12 -17.44
C GLY A 401 -12.98 -4.44 -17.23
N ALA A 402 -12.32 -5.58 -17.46
CA ALA A 402 -12.88 -6.90 -17.22
C ALA A 402 -13.17 -7.16 -15.73
N ALA A 403 -12.26 -6.75 -14.83
CA ALA A 403 -12.46 -6.88 -13.39
C ALA A 403 -13.65 -6.02 -12.89
N LEU A 404 -13.75 -4.78 -13.38
CA LEU A 404 -14.86 -3.89 -13.02
C LEU A 404 -16.18 -4.37 -13.61
N ALA A 405 -16.20 -4.86 -14.85
CA ALA A 405 -17.40 -5.37 -15.52
C ALA A 405 -18.18 -6.39 -14.67
N ARG A 406 -17.46 -7.27 -13.96
CA ARG A 406 -18.04 -8.27 -13.05
C ARG A 406 -18.83 -7.66 -11.88
N HIS A 407 -18.48 -6.45 -11.47
CA HIS A 407 -19.09 -5.74 -10.34
C HIS A 407 -19.92 -4.53 -10.78
N LEU A 408 -20.03 -4.24 -12.07
CA LEU A 408 -20.84 -3.13 -12.56
C LEU A 408 -22.33 -3.24 -12.18
N PRO A 409 -22.97 -4.43 -12.16
CA PRO A 409 -24.34 -4.55 -11.66
C PRO A 409 -24.46 -4.13 -10.19
N ASP A 410 -23.49 -4.52 -9.36
CA ASP A 410 -23.44 -4.14 -7.93
C ASP A 410 -23.22 -2.63 -7.77
N LEU A 411 -22.28 -2.06 -8.54
CA LEU A 411 -22.03 -0.62 -8.57
C LEU A 411 -23.23 0.18 -9.08
N ALA A 412 -23.95 -0.34 -10.08
CA ALA A 412 -25.19 0.25 -10.57
C ALA A 412 -26.30 0.23 -9.50
N GLN A 413 -26.41 -0.85 -8.73
CA GLN A 413 -27.36 -0.95 -7.62
C GLN A 413 -27.02 0.02 -6.47
N LEU A 414 -25.73 0.28 -6.21
CA LEU A 414 -25.32 1.27 -5.21
C LEU A 414 -25.76 2.70 -5.55
N LEU A 415 -25.83 3.07 -6.83
CA LEU A 415 -26.41 4.35 -7.25
C LEU A 415 -27.91 4.47 -6.91
N LEU A 416 -28.57 3.33 -6.68
CA LEU A 416 -30.01 3.19 -6.44
C LEU A 416 -30.36 2.81 -4.98
N HIS A 417 -29.41 2.34 -4.15
CA HIS A 417 -29.68 1.72 -2.84
C HIS A 417 -29.77 2.72 -1.65
N PRO A 418 -30.63 2.51 -0.63
CA PRO A 418 -31.03 3.50 0.39
C PRO A 418 -30.01 3.98 1.44
N ARG A 419 -28.69 3.83 1.27
CA ARG A 419 -27.75 4.36 2.29
C ARG A 419 -27.43 5.82 2.05
N ALA A 420 -27.94 6.69 2.92
CA ALA A 420 -27.71 8.14 3.14
C ALA A 420 -27.71 9.11 1.92
N GLU A 421 -27.36 8.64 0.72
CA GLU A 421 -27.17 9.42 -0.50
C GLU A 421 -27.60 8.65 -1.76
N ALA A 422 -28.55 7.72 -1.65
CA ALA A 422 -29.22 7.15 -2.81
C ALA A 422 -29.77 8.28 -3.68
N VAL A 423 -29.50 8.26 -5.01
CA VAL A 423 -30.06 9.29 -5.90
C VAL A 423 -31.58 9.18 -5.93
N CYS A 424 -32.11 7.94 -5.91
CA CYS A 424 -33.52 7.62 -5.74
C CYS A 424 -33.73 6.22 -5.13
N PRO A 425 -34.03 6.08 -3.83
CA PRO A 425 -34.28 4.78 -3.20
C PRO A 425 -35.57 4.12 -3.70
N GLU A 426 -36.54 4.91 -4.17
CA GLU A 426 -37.80 4.46 -4.80
C GLU A 426 -37.60 3.80 -6.18
N ALA A 427 -36.37 3.83 -6.73
CA ALA A 427 -36.03 3.29 -8.04
C ALA A 427 -35.62 1.80 -8.00
N ALA A 428 -35.38 1.24 -6.82
CA ALA A 428 -35.00 -0.16 -6.68
C ALA A 428 -36.16 -1.08 -7.11
N GLY A 429 -35.99 -1.80 -8.23
CA GLY A 429 -37.03 -2.66 -8.81
C GLY A 429 -37.99 -1.96 -9.78
N ALA A 430 -37.71 -0.72 -10.17
CA ALA A 430 -38.52 -0.02 -11.17
C ALA A 430 -38.36 -0.62 -12.57
N GLU A 431 -39.41 -0.47 -13.39
CA GLU A 431 -39.42 -0.96 -14.77
C GLU A 431 -38.27 -0.37 -15.61
N LEU A 432 -37.59 -1.25 -16.34
CA LEU A 432 -36.53 -0.86 -17.29
C LEU A 432 -37.10 -0.23 -18.57
N ALA A 433 -38.37 -0.52 -18.88
CA ALA A 433 -39.08 0.01 -20.03
C ALA A 433 -39.25 1.52 -19.91
N TRP A 434 -39.04 2.23 -21.02
CA TRP A 434 -39.16 3.68 -21.06
C TRP A 434 -40.61 4.06 -21.30
N PRO A 435 -41.24 4.86 -20.41
CA PRO A 435 -42.63 5.24 -20.55
C PRO A 435 -42.83 6.30 -21.64
N PRO A 436 -44.08 6.53 -22.08
CA PRO A 436 -44.38 7.66 -22.94
C PRO A 436 -44.12 9.00 -22.23
N GLU A 437 -43.87 10.04 -23.02
CA GLU A 437 -43.48 11.37 -22.52
C GLU A 437 -44.52 11.96 -21.56
N GLU A 438 -45.82 11.74 -21.81
CA GLU A 438 -46.87 12.28 -20.94
C GLU A 438 -46.78 11.76 -19.50
N LEU A 439 -46.25 10.55 -19.31
CA LEU A 439 -46.09 9.94 -17.98
C LEU A 439 -44.91 10.54 -17.21
N ALA A 440 -43.95 11.18 -17.89
CA ALA A 440 -42.87 11.91 -17.22
C ALA A 440 -43.42 13.07 -16.36
N ARG A 441 -44.61 13.61 -16.69
CA ARG A 441 -45.28 14.64 -15.89
C ARG A 441 -45.71 14.15 -14.51
N ALA A 442 -45.99 12.86 -14.37
CA ALA A 442 -46.36 12.27 -13.08
C ALA A 442 -45.14 12.03 -12.16
N THR A 443 -43.92 12.00 -12.71
CA THR A 443 -42.69 11.71 -11.95
C THR A 443 -41.78 12.92 -11.74
N VAL A 444 -42.26 14.14 -12.05
CA VAL A 444 -41.47 15.39 -12.02
C VAL A 444 -40.72 15.59 -10.70
N GLU A 445 -41.37 15.35 -9.56
CA GLU A 445 -40.73 15.53 -8.24
C GLU A 445 -39.51 14.62 -8.06
N ARG A 446 -39.63 13.35 -8.45
CA ARG A 446 -38.52 12.40 -8.43
C ARG A 446 -37.41 12.82 -9.40
N ASP A 447 -37.80 13.20 -10.61
CA ASP A 447 -36.86 13.55 -11.68
C ASP A 447 -36.05 14.82 -11.30
N LEU A 448 -36.69 15.82 -10.68
CA LEU A 448 -36.01 17.00 -10.13
C LEU A 448 -35.09 16.68 -8.94
N ARG A 449 -35.45 15.69 -8.09
CA ARG A 449 -34.54 15.20 -7.03
C ARG A 449 -33.30 14.56 -7.63
N ILE A 450 -33.46 13.74 -8.68
CA ILE A 450 -32.34 13.15 -9.44
C ILE A 450 -31.46 14.28 -9.98
N LEU A 451 -32.04 15.24 -10.71
CA LEU A 451 -31.30 16.39 -11.26
C LEU A 451 -30.52 17.14 -10.18
N ARG A 452 -31.16 17.42 -9.04
CA ARG A 452 -30.54 18.13 -7.91
C ARG A 452 -29.36 17.34 -7.35
N ARG A 453 -29.47 16.02 -7.21
CA ARG A 453 -28.37 15.15 -6.78
C ARG A 453 -27.21 15.16 -7.78
N PHE A 454 -27.48 15.08 -9.09
CA PHE A 454 -26.46 15.22 -10.14
C PHE A 454 -25.77 16.61 -10.14
N ARG A 455 -26.47 17.66 -9.70
CA ARG A 455 -25.88 19.00 -9.50
C ARG A 455 -24.99 19.06 -8.25
N GLN A 456 -25.42 18.42 -7.16
CA GLN A 456 -24.73 18.45 -5.87
C GLN A 456 -23.50 17.53 -5.84
N HIS A 457 -23.57 16.37 -6.50
CA HIS A 457 -22.51 15.37 -6.52
C HIS A 457 -21.99 15.17 -7.95
N PRO A 458 -20.94 15.89 -8.38
CA PRO A 458 -20.43 15.83 -9.76
C PRO A 458 -19.84 14.46 -10.14
N LEU A 459 -19.66 13.56 -9.17
CA LEU A 459 -19.10 12.22 -9.32
C LEU A 459 -20.09 11.22 -9.93
N LEU A 460 -21.39 11.55 -9.92
CA LEU A 460 -22.43 10.69 -10.48
C LEU A 460 -22.27 10.50 -12.01
N PHE A 461 -21.77 11.51 -12.73
CA PHE A 461 -21.47 11.37 -14.16
C PHE A 461 -20.28 10.43 -14.43
N PRO A 462 -19.09 10.58 -13.80
CA PRO A 462 -18.01 9.60 -13.87
C PRO A 462 -18.43 8.18 -13.47
N LEU A 463 -19.28 8.04 -12.45
CA LEU A 463 -19.84 6.74 -12.03
C LEU A 463 -20.71 6.12 -13.11
N LEU A 464 -21.63 6.88 -13.69
CA LEU A 464 -22.42 6.37 -14.82
C LEU A 464 -21.55 6.05 -16.02
N ARG A 465 -20.43 6.77 -16.22
CA ARG A 465 -19.47 6.49 -17.29
C ARG A 465 -18.73 5.17 -17.07
N LEU A 466 -18.32 4.92 -15.83
CA LEU A 466 -17.76 3.65 -15.38
C LEU A 466 -18.74 2.50 -15.69
N VAL A 467 -20.03 2.68 -15.35
CA VAL A 467 -21.09 1.71 -15.63
C VAL A 467 -21.38 1.57 -17.14
N ALA A 468 -21.29 2.66 -17.91
CA ALA A 468 -21.46 2.65 -19.36
C ALA A 468 -20.36 1.83 -20.06
N GLY A 469 -19.16 1.76 -19.48
CA GLY A 469 -18.04 1.02 -20.02
C GLY A 469 -18.16 -0.51 -20.02
N GLY A 470 -19.08 -1.09 -19.24
CA GLY A 470 -19.32 -2.55 -19.27
C GLY A 470 -20.77 -2.89 -19.57
N HIS A 471 -21.02 -3.16 -20.85
CA HIS A 471 -22.31 -3.55 -21.38
C HIS A 471 -22.76 -4.89 -20.78
N PRO A 472 -24.05 -5.08 -20.40
CA PRO A 472 -25.19 -4.16 -20.52
C PRO A 472 -25.46 -3.33 -19.25
N ALA A 473 -24.50 -3.12 -18.35
CA ALA A 473 -24.76 -2.66 -16.98
C ALA A 473 -25.52 -1.33 -16.87
N LEU A 474 -25.32 -0.40 -17.83
CA LEU A 474 -26.02 0.87 -17.88
C LEU A 474 -27.56 0.73 -17.98
N CYS A 475 -28.06 -0.39 -18.50
CA CYS A 475 -29.49 -0.71 -18.53
C CYS A 475 -30.10 -0.69 -17.13
N TYR A 476 -29.38 -1.17 -16.11
CA TYR A 476 -29.88 -1.19 -14.73
C TYR A 476 -29.97 0.22 -14.09
N CYS A 477 -29.29 1.21 -14.67
CA CYS A 477 -29.38 2.62 -14.26
C CYS A 477 -30.48 3.40 -15.02
N SER A 478 -31.36 2.72 -15.77
CA SER A 478 -32.39 3.34 -16.64
C SER A 478 -33.22 4.42 -15.93
N VAL A 479 -33.55 4.22 -14.64
CA VAL A 479 -34.32 5.20 -13.86
C VAL A 479 -33.61 6.55 -13.69
N LEU A 480 -32.28 6.51 -13.46
CA LEU A 480 -31.48 7.72 -13.29
C LEU A 480 -31.35 8.47 -14.62
N LEU A 481 -31.09 7.72 -15.70
CA LEU A 481 -30.98 8.26 -17.06
C LEU A 481 -32.29 8.91 -17.49
N ARG A 482 -33.42 8.23 -17.23
CA ARG A 482 -34.76 8.72 -17.51
C ARG A 482 -35.09 9.98 -16.72
N GLY A 483 -34.87 9.99 -15.42
CA GLY A 483 -35.18 11.17 -14.59
C GLY A 483 -34.29 12.37 -14.93
N LEU A 484 -33.03 12.13 -15.30
CA LEU A 484 -32.15 13.19 -15.78
C LEU A 484 -32.60 13.71 -17.15
N LEU A 485 -32.95 12.82 -18.10
CA LEU A 485 -33.45 13.23 -19.42
C LEU A 485 -34.76 14.02 -19.30
N ALA A 486 -35.73 13.54 -18.52
CA ALA A 486 -37.01 14.20 -18.29
C ALA A 486 -36.82 15.64 -17.76
N SER A 487 -35.93 15.78 -16.77
CA SER A 487 -35.62 17.09 -16.17
C SER A 487 -34.93 18.05 -17.15
N LEU A 488 -34.05 17.53 -18.01
CA LEU A 488 -33.39 18.33 -19.04
C LEU A 488 -34.35 18.73 -20.17
N VAL A 489 -35.21 17.82 -20.62
CA VAL A 489 -36.28 18.10 -21.61
C VAL A 489 -37.18 19.21 -21.10
N ALA A 490 -37.64 19.12 -19.84
CA ALA A 490 -38.48 20.14 -19.21
C ALA A 490 -37.74 21.48 -19.02
N HIS A 491 -36.45 21.45 -18.69
CA HIS A 491 -35.65 22.67 -18.57
C HIS A 491 -35.53 23.42 -19.90
N TRP A 492 -35.24 22.70 -20.98
CA TRP A 492 -35.04 23.30 -22.30
C TRP A 492 -36.35 23.78 -22.93
N ASP A 493 -37.48 23.11 -22.65
CA ASP A 493 -38.82 23.58 -23.03
C ASP A 493 -39.15 24.93 -22.37
N ALA A 494 -38.86 25.07 -21.08
CA ALA A 494 -39.10 26.29 -20.32
C ALA A 494 -38.04 27.39 -20.53
N CYS A 495 -36.97 27.12 -21.29
CA CYS A 495 -35.84 28.02 -21.44
C CYS A 495 -36.15 29.18 -22.39
N ARG A 496 -36.11 30.41 -21.87
CA ARG A 496 -36.37 31.65 -22.64
C ARG A 496 -35.09 32.30 -23.19
N ALA A 497 -33.92 31.71 -22.94
CA ALA A 497 -32.67 32.24 -23.47
C ALA A 497 -32.57 32.01 -24.99
N SER A 498 -31.83 32.87 -25.69
CA SER A 498 -31.57 32.71 -27.13
C SER A 498 -30.44 31.71 -27.43
N SER A 499 -29.62 31.36 -26.42
CA SER A 499 -28.46 30.48 -26.56
C SER A 499 -28.38 29.47 -25.42
N THR A 500 -27.95 28.25 -25.73
CA THR A 500 -27.74 27.17 -24.76
C THR A 500 -26.58 27.46 -23.79
N VAL A 501 -25.62 28.28 -24.20
CA VAL A 501 -24.46 28.69 -23.38
C VAL A 501 -24.88 29.49 -22.14
N ALA A 502 -26.07 30.12 -22.17
CA ALA A 502 -26.63 30.83 -21.02
C ALA A 502 -26.93 29.91 -19.82
N SER A 503 -27.08 28.59 -20.06
CA SER A 503 -27.29 27.56 -19.03
C SER A 503 -26.15 26.53 -19.04
N PRO A 504 -24.93 26.89 -18.59
CA PRO A 504 -23.73 26.10 -18.83
C PRO A 504 -23.77 24.71 -18.17
N TRP A 505 -24.43 24.58 -17.02
CA TRP A 505 -24.57 23.29 -16.36
C TRP A 505 -25.53 22.36 -17.11
N HIS A 506 -26.71 22.84 -17.52
CA HIS A 506 -27.68 22.03 -18.25
C HIS A 506 -27.16 21.63 -19.63
N LEU A 507 -26.40 22.50 -20.30
CA LEU A 507 -25.70 22.17 -21.55
C LEU A 507 -24.71 21.02 -21.34
N ARG A 508 -23.78 21.15 -20.37
CA ARG A 508 -22.81 20.08 -20.06
C ARG A 508 -23.50 18.78 -19.65
N ALA A 509 -24.56 18.85 -18.84
CA ALA A 509 -25.32 17.68 -18.40
C ALA A 509 -26.04 16.99 -19.57
N SER A 510 -26.60 17.76 -20.51
CA SER A 510 -27.23 17.23 -21.73
C SER A 510 -26.21 16.54 -22.61
N CYS A 511 -25.04 17.16 -22.83
CA CYS A 511 -23.98 16.55 -23.60
C CYS A 511 -23.47 15.26 -22.94
N ALA A 512 -23.19 15.31 -21.64
CA ALA A 512 -22.70 14.16 -20.89
C ALA A 512 -23.70 13.01 -20.86
N LEU A 513 -25.00 13.28 -20.69
CA LEU A 513 -26.03 12.24 -20.70
C LEU A 513 -26.13 11.55 -22.06
N VAL A 514 -26.15 12.30 -23.17
CA VAL A 514 -26.23 11.69 -24.50
C VAL A 514 -24.95 10.92 -24.84
N ALA A 515 -23.78 11.44 -24.47
CA ALA A 515 -22.52 10.71 -24.59
C ALA A 515 -22.52 9.42 -23.76
N LEU A 516 -23.03 9.43 -22.53
CA LEU A 516 -23.18 8.24 -21.69
C LEU A 516 -24.10 7.19 -22.30
N LEU A 517 -25.24 7.62 -22.85
CA LEU A 517 -26.18 6.74 -23.54
C LEU A 517 -25.55 6.12 -24.80
N ALA A 518 -24.71 6.87 -25.52
CA ALA A 518 -23.95 6.36 -26.65
C ALA A 518 -22.84 5.37 -26.23
N GLU A 519 -22.01 5.73 -25.24
CA GLU A 519 -20.94 4.88 -24.70
C GLU A 519 -21.51 3.55 -24.16
N GLY A 520 -22.67 3.59 -23.51
CA GLY A 520 -23.38 2.40 -23.03
C GLY A 520 -24.08 1.57 -24.12
N SER A 521 -23.84 1.87 -25.40
CA SER A 521 -24.53 1.22 -26.54
C SER A 521 -26.05 1.24 -26.42
N LEU A 522 -26.62 2.33 -25.86
CA LEU A 522 -28.07 2.53 -25.78
C LEU A 522 -28.60 3.38 -26.95
N LEU A 523 -27.72 4.18 -27.56
CA LEU A 523 -28.01 4.97 -28.75
C LEU A 523 -27.10 4.55 -29.92
N PRO A 524 -27.61 4.58 -31.16
CA PRO A 524 -26.80 4.37 -32.35
C PRO A 524 -25.83 5.55 -32.54
N PRO A 525 -24.67 5.35 -33.21
CA PRO A 525 -23.60 6.35 -33.27
C PRO A 525 -24.04 7.72 -33.78
N VAL A 526 -24.95 7.76 -34.77
CA VAL A 526 -25.45 9.01 -35.37
C VAL A 526 -26.25 9.83 -34.36
N LEU A 527 -27.13 9.20 -33.58
CA LEU A 527 -27.84 9.86 -32.48
C LEU A 527 -26.89 10.13 -31.31
N GLY A 528 -25.95 9.24 -31.05
CA GLY A 528 -24.97 9.39 -29.99
C GLY A 528 -24.10 10.63 -30.17
N ASN A 529 -23.65 10.93 -31.39
CA ASN A 529 -22.77 12.07 -31.67
C ASN A 529 -23.48 13.43 -31.63
N MET A 530 -24.83 13.48 -31.57
CA MET A 530 -25.58 14.75 -31.69
C MET A 530 -25.25 15.75 -30.58
N HIS A 531 -24.73 15.25 -29.45
CA HIS A 531 -24.34 16.07 -28.31
C HIS A 531 -23.24 17.09 -28.63
N GLU A 532 -22.42 16.84 -29.66
CA GLU A 532 -21.40 17.78 -30.14
C GLU A 532 -22.03 19.04 -30.75
N LEU A 533 -23.29 18.97 -31.21
CA LEU A 533 -24.00 20.09 -31.82
C LEU A 533 -24.63 21.02 -30.77
N PHE A 534 -24.93 20.53 -29.56
CA PHE A 534 -25.70 21.27 -28.55
C PHE A 534 -25.16 22.66 -28.17
N PRO A 535 -23.84 22.92 -28.12
CA PRO A 535 -23.31 24.26 -27.81
C PRO A 535 -23.69 25.34 -28.83
N GLU A 536 -23.95 24.95 -30.07
CA GLU A 536 -24.24 25.86 -31.18
C GLU A 536 -25.74 26.01 -31.47
N LEU A 537 -26.58 25.15 -30.89
CA LEU A 537 -28.03 25.11 -31.14
C LEU A 537 -28.82 26.07 -30.25
N ALA A 538 -30.05 26.41 -30.68
CA ALA A 538 -31.01 27.11 -29.85
C ALA A 538 -31.60 26.15 -28.77
N PRO A 539 -32.01 26.66 -27.60
CA PRO A 539 -32.61 25.84 -26.53
C PRO A 539 -33.77 24.94 -26.97
N PHE A 540 -34.67 25.46 -27.81
CA PHE A 540 -35.79 24.69 -28.35
C PHE A 540 -35.34 23.56 -29.29
N GLU A 541 -34.26 23.75 -30.04
CA GLU A 541 -33.72 22.71 -30.92
C GLU A 541 -33.08 21.59 -30.10
N VAL A 542 -32.38 21.91 -29.01
CA VAL A 542 -31.89 20.91 -28.05
C VAL A 542 -33.05 20.15 -27.40
N HIS A 543 -34.13 20.83 -27.03
CA HIS A 543 -35.35 20.18 -26.54
C HIS A 543 -35.91 19.15 -27.53
N LEU A 544 -36.07 19.52 -28.81
CA LEU A 544 -36.54 18.61 -29.86
C LEU A 544 -35.62 17.39 -30.07
N LEU A 545 -34.30 17.59 -30.02
CA LEU A 545 -33.33 16.50 -30.14
C LEU A 545 -33.37 15.56 -28.94
N LEU A 546 -33.50 16.08 -27.71
CA LEU A 546 -33.66 15.25 -26.51
C LEU A 546 -35.00 14.48 -26.50
N LEU A 547 -36.07 15.07 -27.06
CA LEU A 547 -37.33 14.35 -27.29
C LEU A 547 -37.19 13.23 -28.31
N SER A 548 -36.43 13.45 -29.39
CA SER A 548 -36.08 12.40 -30.36
C SER A 548 -35.32 11.24 -29.67
N VAL A 549 -34.36 11.56 -28.80
CA VAL A 549 -33.65 10.56 -27.97
C VAL A 549 -34.61 9.81 -27.04
N TRP A 550 -35.55 10.50 -26.38
CA TRP A 550 -36.57 9.85 -25.55
C TRP A 550 -37.46 8.91 -26.38
N GLY A 551 -37.94 9.37 -27.53
CA GLY A 551 -38.76 8.59 -28.44
C GLY A 551 -38.04 7.32 -28.92
N TYR A 552 -36.76 7.45 -29.28
CA TYR A 552 -35.93 6.30 -29.64
C TYR A 552 -35.79 5.32 -28.48
N LEU A 553 -35.45 5.79 -27.27
CA LEU A 553 -35.29 4.91 -26.10
C LEU A 553 -36.60 4.25 -25.66
N ARG A 554 -37.75 4.89 -25.88
CA ARG A 554 -39.08 4.28 -25.67
C ARG A 554 -39.27 3.06 -26.56
N GLU A 555 -39.11 3.25 -27.86
CA GLU A 555 -39.30 2.20 -28.86
C GLU A 555 -38.23 1.11 -28.75
N ASN A 556 -37.03 1.52 -28.38
CA ASN A 556 -35.85 0.68 -28.27
C ASN A 556 -35.32 0.60 -26.84
N SER A 557 -36.22 0.25 -25.91
CA SER A 557 -35.95 0.17 -24.47
C SER A 557 -34.63 -0.55 -24.16
N PRO A 558 -33.79 0.03 -23.26
CA PRO A 558 -32.47 -0.50 -22.91
C PRO A 558 -32.63 -1.73 -22.00
N LEU A 559 -32.93 -2.86 -22.62
CA LEU A 559 -33.09 -4.15 -21.96
C LEU A 559 -31.79 -4.95 -22.09
N PRO A 560 -31.30 -5.61 -21.03
CA PRO A 560 -30.11 -6.47 -21.10
C PRO A 560 -30.21 -7.56 -22.18
N GLN A 561 -31.43 -8.04 -22.49
CA GLN A 561 -31.71 -9.05 -23.50
C GLN A 561 -31.34 -8.62 -24.94
N LYS A 562 -31.22 -7.31 -25.21
CA LYS A 562 -30.83 -6.80 -26.52
C LYS A 562 -29.32 -6.92 -26.79
N PHE A 563 -28.55 -7.31 -25.79
CA PHE A 563 -27.12 -7.49 -25.90
C PHE A 563 -26.77 -8.96 -26.10
N THR A 564 -26.01 -9.25 -27.14
CA THR A 564 -25.48 -10.58 -27.44
C THR A 564 -24.02 -10.68 -27.01
N PHE A 565 -23.68 -11.75 -26.30
CA PHE A 565 -22.30 -12.02 -25.91
C PHE A 565 -21.46 -12.42 -27.13
N GLN A 566 -20.35 -11.73 -27.37
CA GLN A 566 -19.38 -12.08 -28.41
C GLN A 566 -18.19 -12.80 -27.76
N PRO A 567 -18.07 -14.13 -27.90
CA PRO A 567 -17.05 -14.91 -27.19
C PRO A 567 -15.62 -14.56 -27.63
N GLU A 568 -15.43 -14.10 -28.87
CA GLU A 568 -14.12 -13.71 -29.42
C GLU A 568 -13.51 -12.48 -28.74
N LEU A 569 -14.36 -11.60 -28.20
CA LEU A 569 -13.95 -10.32 -27.62
C LEU A 569 -14.31 -10.19 -26.13
N GLY A 570 -14.94 -11.21 -25.55
CA GLY A 570 -15.37 -11.22 -24.14
C GLY A 570 -16.40 -10.13 -23.79
N VAL A 571 -17.01 -9.46 -24.77
CA VAL A 571 -17.88 -8.30 -24.55
C VAL A 571 -19.30 -8.55 -25.05
N PHE A 572 -20.25 -7.89 -24.40
CA PHE A 572 -21.63 -7.79 -24.86
C PHE A 572 -21.76 -6.68 -25.90
N ARG A 573 -22.30 -7.00 -27.08
CA ARG A 573 -22.61 -6.01 -28.11
C ARG A 573 -24.10 -5.96 -28.41
N ARG A 574 -24.60 -4.76 -28.69
CA ARG A 574 -25.96 -4.52 -29.17
C ARG A 574 -25.93 -4.33 -30.69
N ASP A 575 -26.78 -5.06 -31.40
CA ASP A 575 -26.96 -4.92 -32.83
C ASP A 575 -28.11 -3.94 -33.13
N PHE A 576 -27.76 -2.71 -33.51
CA PHE A 576 -28.74 -1.67 -33.83
C PHE A 576 -29.53 -1.96 -35.11
N GLY A 577 -29.08 -2.87 -35.98
CA GLY A 577 -29.85 -3.27 -37.17
C GLY A 577 -31.16 -3.97 -36.82
N ARG A 578 -31.27 -4.49 -35.59
CA ARG A 578 -32.48 -5.17 -35.08
C ARG A 578 -33.44 -4.23 -34.34
N ASP A 579 -33.05 -2.97 -34.12
CA ASP A 579 -33.81 -1.97 -33.36
C ASP A 579 -34.81 -1.17 -34.24
N GLY A 580 -35.04 -1.61 -35.49
CA GLY A 580 -35.97 -0.99 -36.42
C GLY A 580 -35.45 0.30 -37.07
N ASP A 581 -36.34 1.03 -37.75
CA ASP A 581 -35.97 2.21 -38.52
C ASP A 581 -35.66 3.42 -37.63
N VAL A 582 -34.39 3.83 -37.61
CA VAL A 582 -33.89 5.05 -36.93
C VAL A 582 -34.26 6.32 -37.72
N GLY A 583 -34.69 6.19 -38.98
CA GLY A 583 -34.92 7.27 -39.94
C GLY A 583 -35.84 8.37 -39.44
N LYS A 584 -36.90 8.04 -38.70
CA LYS A 584 -37.80 9.06 -38.11
C LYS A 584 -37.12 9.97 -37.09
N HIS A 585 -36.20 9.43 -36.30
CA HIS A 585 -35.45 10.17 -35.29
C HIS A 585 -34.31 10.98 -35.94
N LEU A 586 -33.74 10.46 -37.02
CA LEU A 586 -32.75 11.15 -37.85
C LEU A 586 -33.35 12.29 -38.66
N ALA A 587 -34.60 12.19 -39.12
CA ALA A 587 -35.26 13.27 -39.84
C ALA A 587 -35.31 14.58 -39.04
N VAL A 588 -35.55 14.48 -37.72
CA VAL A 588 -35.51 15.63 -36.80
C VAL A 588 -34.09 16.21 -36.74
N LEU A 589 -33.08 15.36 -36.59
CA LEU A 589 -31.67 15.77 -36.57
C LEU A 589 -31.27 16.47 -37.87
N HIS A 590 -31.60 15.89 -39.02
CA HIS A 590 -31.31 16.48 -40.34
C HIS A 590 -32.03 17.80 -40.56
N SER A 591 -33.28 17.94 -40.09
CA SER A 591 -34.03 19.20 -40.15
C SER A 591 -33.36 20.30 -39.32
N VAL A 592 -32.94 19.99 -38.09
CA VAL A 592 -32.22 20.92 -37.21
C VAL A 592 -30.87 21.32 -37.81
N LEU A 593 -30.15 20.36 -38.38
CA LEU A 593 -28.86 20.58 -39.03
C LEU A 593 -29.01 21.46 -40.28
N HIS A 594 -30.02 21.19 -41.12
CA HIS A 594 -30.30 21.96 -42.32
C HIS A 594 -30.70 23.41 -41.99
N ARG A 595 -31.54 23.62 -40.97
CA ARG A 595 -31.90 24.96 -40.48
C ARG A 595 -30.68 25.77 -40.05
N ASN A 596 -29.68 25.09 -39.48
CA ASN A 596 -28.46 25.70 -38.97
C ASN A 596 -27.23 25.50 -39.88
N ILE A 597 -27.44 25.23 -41.18
CA ILE A 597 -26.36 24.90 -42.11
C ILE A 597 -25.28 26.00 -42.20
N HIS A 598 -25.69 27.25 -42.02
CA HIS A 598 -24.81 28.42 -41.99
C HIS A 598 -23.77 28.39 -40.85
N ARG A 599 -24.02 27.61 -39.78
CA ARG A 599 -23.11 27.43 -38.63
C ARG A 599 -22.57 26.01 -38.53
N LEU A 600 -23.38 25.01 -38.85
CA LEU A 600 -23.08 23.58 -38.65
C LEU A 600 -22.66 22.85 -39.94
N GLY A 601 -22.52 23.54 -41.07
CA GLY A 601 -22.23 22.92 -42.37
C GLY A 601 -20.97 22.04 -42.39
N LEU A 602 -19.93 22.39 -41.63
CA LEU A 602 -18.71 21.58 -41.50
C LEU A 602 -18.94 20.26 -40.76
N LEU A 603 -19.93 20.21 -39.86
CA LEU A 603 -20.28 19.01 -39.09
C LEU A 603 -21.25 18.10 -39.83
N ALA A 604 -21.86 18.58 -40.92
CA ALA A 604 -22.88 17.84 -41.66
C ALA A 604 -22.36 16.57 -42.36
N GLY A 605 -21.04 16.45 -42.60
CA GLY A 605 -20.45 15.22 -43.13
C GLY A 605 -20.23 14.11 -42.10
N ARG A 606 -20.45 14.39 -40.80
CA ARG A 606 -20.26 13.45 -39.69
C ARG A 606 -21.55 12.73 -39.28
N PHE A 607 -22.70 13.26 -39.67
CA PHE A 607 -24.05 12.77 -39.35
C PHE A 607 -24.75 12.39 -40.65
#